data_AF-A0A0P1IV74-F1
#
_entry.id   AF-A0A0P1IV74-F1
#
_cell.length_a   1.000
_cell.length_b   1.000
_cell.length_c   1.000
_cell.angle_alpha   90.00
_cell.angle_beta   90.00
_cell.angle_gamma   90.00
#
_symmetry.space_group_name_H-M   'P 1'
#
loop_
_entity.id
_entity.type
_entity.pdbx_description
1 polymer ?
#
loop_
_entity_poly.entity_id
_entity_poly.type
_entity_poly.pdbx_seq_one_letter_code
_entity_poly.pdbx_strand_id
1 'polypeptide(L)'
;MVQSPKWSVARRASSTRPDLSKFQLIVLATMSLALVMCAVVLGREGRSGDPLNQTSAIVGTVFLMMPLVFFLAKRLGFAASPPFWFVMHAVSGFIGVALIAVHVAPVSSISPALVPLVSLVFLVCQGFWVRAFLSRRLSFLFARSPKSFAYTGKLPPNREAIAAVIKQKEELLKRLDPSASEATFSPRLRHWVRRPFKALRYDYLARKEGRLVGARGRAGLVLSYARQVHILVAGIFYLSLLAHVVVMLFFAGYAAKGGEAYWWHFTSWGAR
;
A
#
# COMPACT_ATOMS: atom_id res chain seq x y z
N MET A 1 9.02 -53.71 -16.42
CA MET A 1 9.60 -52.42 -16.87
C MET A 1 8.77 -51.28 -16.29
N VAL A 2 9.29 -50.54 -15.31
CA VAL A 2 8.58 -49.40 -14.70
C VAL A 2 8.85 -48.17 -15.56
N GLN A 3 7.82 -47.64 -16.22
CA GLN A 3 7.92 -46.38 -16.95
C GLN A 3 8.15 -45.24 -15.97
N SER A 4 9.32 -44.61 -16.05
CA SER A 4 9.62 -43.39 -15.33
C SER A 4 8.79 -42.23 -15.89
N PRO A 5 8.06 -41.48 -15.05
CA PRO A 5 7.24 -40.37 -15.53
C PRO A 5 8.14 -39.29 -16.12
N LYS A 6 7.95 -39.00 -17.42
CA LYS A 6 8.58 -37.88 -18.11
C LYS A 6 7.99 -36.58 -17.54
N TRP A 7 8.69 -35.97 -16.60
CA TRP A 7 8.37 -34.63 -16.12
C TRP A 7 8.64 -33.62 -17.24
N SER A 8 7.59 -33.24 -17.97
CA SER A 8 7.68 -32.10 -18.88
C SER A 8 7.87 -30.84 -18.04
N VAL A 9 9.05 -30.21 -18.15
CA VAL A 9 9.29 -28.90 -17.55
C VAL A 9 8.27 -27.93 -18.17
N ALA A 10 7.35 -27.42 -17.36
CA ALA A 10 6.37 -26.44 -17.80
C ALA A 10 7.10 -25.28 -18.49
N ARG A 11 6.71 -24.97 -19.74
CA ARG A 11 7.28 -23.83 -20.48
C ARG A 11 7.16 -22.58 -19.61
N ARG A 12 8.16 -21.69 -19.71
CA ARG A 12 8.10 -20.36 -19.08
C ARG A 12 6.74 -19.74 -19.40
N ALA A 13 5.93 -19.54 -18.38
CA ALA A 13 4.75 -18.70 -18.51
C ALA A 13 5.25 -17.27 -18.77
N SER A 14 5.47 -16.90 -20.03
CA SER A 14 5.61 -15.50 -20.42
C SER A 14 4.22 -14.90 -20.43
N SER A 15 3.65 -14.64 -19.26
CA SER A 15 2.51 -13.76 -19.19
C SER A 15 3.05 -12.35 -19.43
N THR A 16 2.86 -11.83 -20.63
CA THR A 16 2.82 -10.39 -20.92
C THR A 16 1.66 -9.80 -20.13
N ARG A 17 1.80 -9.75 -18.79
CA ARG A 17 0.85 -9.04 -17.95
C ARG A 17 1.00 -7.55 -18.28
N PRO A 18 -0.10 -6.82 -18.48
CA PRO A 18 -0.09 -5.36 -18.64
C PRO A 18 0.20 -4.70 -17.29
N ASP A 19 1.37 -5.00 -16.73
CA ASP A 19 1.91 -4.46 -15.49
C ASP A 19 3.15 -3.63 -15.83
N LEU A 20 3.50 -2.65 -15.00
CA LEU A 20 4.68 -1.83 -15.22
C LEU A 20 5.92 -2.72 -15.12
N SER A 21 6.70 -2.78 -16.20
CA SER A 21 8.00 -3.43 -16.18
C SER A 21 8.92 -2.76 -15.18
N LYS A 22 9.94 -3.49 -14.69
CA LYS A 22 10.97 -2.91 -13.81
C LYS A 22 11.58 -1.63 -14.40
N PHE A 23 11.84 -1.64 -15.71
CA PHE A 23 12.40 -0.48 -16.40
C PHE A 23 11.43 0.71 -16.37
N GLN A 24 10.16 0.50 -16.70
CA GLN A 24 9.13 1.55 -16.61
C GLN A 24 8.97 2.11 -15.19
N LEU A 25 9.03 1.26 -14.15
CA LEU A 25 9.00 1.73 -12.76
C LEU A 25 10.22 2.58 -12.40
N ILE A 26 11.41 2.22 -12.87
CA ILE A 26 12.63 3.01 -12.65
C ILE A 26 12.52 4.35 -13.38
N VAL A 27 12.14 4.34 -14.66
CA VAL A 27 11.94 5.57 -15.45
C VAL A 27 10.94 6.49 -14.77
N LEU A 28 9.79 5.96 -14.35
CA LEU A 28 8.76 6.72 -13.66
C LEU A 28 9.26 7.31 -12.34
N ALA A 29 10.01 6.53 -11.54
CA ALA A 29 10.60 7.01 -10.30
C ALA A 29 11.66 8.09 -10.53
N THR A 30 12.53 7.93 -11.53
CA THR A 30 13.55 8.93 -11.88
C THR A 30 12.92 10.21 -12.41
N MET A 31 11.93 10.11 -13.29
CA MET A 31 11.17 11.27 -13.77
C MET A 31 10.46 11.98 -12.62
N SER A 32 9.83 11.24 -11.72
CA SER A 32 9.20 11.83 -10.55
C SER A 32 10.21 12.52 -9.63
N LEU A 33 11.39 11.93 -9.44
CA LEU A 33 12.45 12.54 -8.64
C LEU A 33 12.94 13.84 -9.29
N ALA A 34 13.17 13.85 -10.61
CA ALA A 34 13.54 15.05 -11.35
C ALA A 34 12.44 16.13 -11.23
N LEU A 35 11.17 15.75 -11.40
CA LEU A 35 10.04 16.66 -11.21
C LEU A 35 9.96 17.21 -9.79
N VAL A 36 10.18 16.39 -8.76
CA VAL A 36 10.25 16.82 -7.36
C VAL A 36 11.40 17.81 -7.16
N MET A 37 12.59 17.55 -7.70
CA MET A 37 13.73 18.45 -7.58
C MET A 37 13.45 19.80 -8.27
N CYS A 38 12.91 19.78 -9.48
CA CYS A 38 12.47 20.99 -10.19
C CYS A 38 11.39 21.74 -9.39
N ALA A 39 10.39 21.01 -8.89
CA ALA A 39 9.30 21.56 -8.07
C ALA A 39 9.83 22.23 -6.79
N VAL A 40 10.81 21.63 -6.12
CA VAL A 40 11.43 22.22 -4.92
C VAL A 40 12.19 23.48 -5.26
N VAL A 41 12.95 23.50 -6.37
CA VAL A 41 13.68 24.71 -6.80
C VAL A 41 12.70 25.84 -7.15
N LEU A 42 11.66 25.54 -7.94
CA LEU A 42 10.66 26.52 -8.36
C LEU A 42 9.78 27.02 -7.21
N GLY A 43 9.48 26.15 -6.25
CA GLY A 43 8.59 26.47 -5.12
C GLY A 43 9.27 27.15 -3.94
N ARG A 44 10.61 27.23 -3.91
CA ARG A 44 11.37 27.63 -2.72
C ARG A 44 11.18 29.08 -2.29
N GLU A 45 10.96 30.00 -3.22
CA GLU A 45 10.89 31.44 -2.94
C GLU A 45 9.50 31.91 -2.49
N GLY A 46 8.47 31.07 -2.65
CA GLY A 46 7.10 31.39 -2.26
C GLY A 46 6.77 31.00 -0.82
N ARG A 47 5.48 31.13 -0.46
CA ARG A 47 4.88 30.61 0.78
C ARG A 47 3.95 29.46 0.45
N SER A 48 3.80 28.48 1.34
CA SER A 48 2.99 27.27 1.07
C SER A 48 1.52 27.58 0.78
N GLY A 49 1.00 28.68 1.33
CA GLY A 49 -0.36 29.16 1.12
C GLY A 49 -0.58 30.03 -0.12
N ASP A 50 0.46 30.37 -0.89
CA ASP A 50 0.30 31.17 -2.11
C ASP A 50 -0.55 30.41 -3.14
N PRO A 51 -1.29 31.09 -4.05
CA PRO A 51 -2.27 30.43 -4.92
C PRO A 51 -1.75 29.23 -5.71
N LEU A 52 -0.51 29.32 -6.23
CA LEU A 52 0.13 28.23 -6.97
C LEU A 52 0.45 27.03 -6.07
N ASN A 53 0.99 27.29 -4.88
CA ASN A 53 1.35 26.26 -3.91
C ASN A 53 0.11 25.63 -3.25
N GLN A 54 -0.96 26.39 -3.07
CA GLN A 54 -2.24 25.88 -2.59
C GLN A 54 -2.94 25.03 -3.68
N THR A 55 -2.92 25.48 -4.93
CA THR A 55 -3.49 24.72 -6.06
C THR A 55 -2.74 23.42 -6.27
N SER A 56 -1.40 23.43 -6.22
CA SER A 56 -0.60 22.21 -6.31
C SER A 56 -0.89 21.24 -5.16
N ALA A 57 -1.11 21.74 -3.94
CA ALA A 57 -1.54 20.93 -2.81
C ALA A 57 -2.90 20.25 -3.04
N ILE A 58 -3.89 21.00 -3.55
CA ILE A 58 -5.24 20.50 -3.83
C ILE A 58 -5.18 19.42 -4.92
N VAL A 59 -4.58 19.74 -6.07
CA VAL A 59 -4.49 18.82 -7.21
C VAL A 59 -3.66 17.59 -6.83
N GLY A 60 -2.53 17.79 -6.15
CA GLY A 60 -1.69 16.72 -5.64
C GLY A 60 -2.45 15.78 -4.68
N THR A 61 -3.26 16.35 -3.79
CA THR A 61 -4.13 15.59 -2.88
C THR A 61 -5.15 14.76 -3.64
N VAL A 62 -5.79 15.30 -4.67
CA VAL A 62 -6.73 14.56 -5.54
C VAL A 62 -6.04 13.36 -6.19
N PHE A 63 -4.83 13.53 -6.73
CA PHE A 63 -4.05 12.41 -7.27
C PHE A 63 -3.67 11.38 -6.19
N LEU A 64 -3.36 11.82 -4.97
CA LEU A 64 -3.07 10.94 -3.83
C LEU A 64 -4.32 10.27 -3.24
N MET A 65 -5.53 10.68 -3.62
CA MET A 65 -6.76 9.93 -3.32
C MET A 65 -6.95 8.70 -4.21
N MET A 66 -6.37 8.66 -5.41
CA MET A 66 -6.52 7.50 -6.31
C MET A 66 -6.03 6.18 -5.72
N PRO A 67 -4.90 6.10 -4.97
CA PRO A 67 -4.53 4.93 -4.20
C PRO A 67 -5.59 4.45 -3.20
N LEU A 68 -6.29 5.37 -2.52
CA LEU A 68 -7.39 5.05 -1.62
C LEU A 68 -8.60 4.52 -2.39
N VAL A 69 -8.98 5.19 -3.49
CA VAL A 69 -10.06 4.73 -4.39
C VAL A 69 -9.76 3.32 -4.89
N PHE A 70 -8.53 3.03 -5.32
CA PHE A 70 -8.12 1.69 -5.70
C PHE A 70 -8.27 0.69 -4.54
N PHE A 71 -7.78 1.04 -3.34
CA PHE A 71 -7.92 0.18 -2.17
C PHE A 71 -9.40 -0.14 -1.90
N LEU A 72 -10.28 0.85 -1.93
CA LEU A 72 -11.72 0.69 -1.73
C LEU A 72 -12.35 -0.15 -2.85
N ALA A 73 -12.10 0.18 -4.13
CA ALA A 73 -12.61 -0.58 -5.28
C ALA A 73 -12.20 -2.06 -5.21
N LYS A 74 -10.94 -2.34 -4.87
CA LYS A 74 -10.44 -3.70 -4.67
C LYS A 74 -11.11 -4.42 -3.50
N ARG A 75 -11.38 -3.71 -2.39
CA ARG A 75 -11.96 -4.31 -1.18
C ARG A 75 -13.48 -4.45 -1.24
N LEU A 76 -14.15 -3.64 -2.05
CA LEU A 76 -15.57 -3.71 -2.35
C LEU A 76 -15.87 -4.73 -3.47
N GLY A 77 -14.87 -5.07 -4.28
CA GLY A 77 -15.00 -6.06 -5.36
C GLY A 77 -15.35 -5.45 -6.72
N PHE A 78 -15.21 -4.13 -6.87
CA PHE A 78 -15.45 -3.39 -8.12
C PHE A 78 -14.23 -3.36 -9.06
N ALA A 79 -13.06 -3.81 -8.59
CA ALA A 79 -11.84 -3.79 -9.40
C ALA A 79 -11.83 -4.96 -10.41
N ALA A 80 -12.38 -4.74 -11.61
CA ALA A 80 -12.43 -5.72 -12.70
C ALA A 80 -11.05 -6.10 -13.25
N SER A 81 -10.09 -5.16 -13.25
CA SER A 81 -8.77 -5.33 -13.88
C SER A 81 -7.61 -4.96 -12.94
N PRO A 82 -7.06 -5.91 -12.17
CA PRO A 82 -5.98 -5.66 -11.21
C PRO A 82 -4.74 -4.90 -11.76
N PRO A 83 -4.29 -5.11 -13.01
CA PRO A 83 -3.11 -4.40 -13.54
C PRO A 83 -3.36 -2.91 -13.80
N PHE A 84 -4.49 -2.57 -14.43
CA PHE A 84 -4.88 -1.17 -14.69
C PHE A 84 -4.90 -0.35 -13.39
N TRP A 85 -5.56 -0.87 -12.35
CA TRP A 85 -5.65 -0.18 -11.09
C TRP A 85 -4.30 0.01 -10.39
N PHE A 86 -3.37 -0.92 -10.61
CA PHE A 86 -2.01 -0.76 -10.12
C PHE A 86 -1.27 0.36 -10.87
N VAL A 87 -1.37 0.40 -12.21
CA VAL A 87 -0.77 1.48 -13.02
C VAL A 87 -1.31 2.84 -12.56
N MET A 88 -2.63 2.97 -12.42
CA MET A 88 -3.26 4.19 -11.93
C MET A 88 -2.74 4.60 -10.55
N HIS A 89 -2.68 3.65 -9.61
CA HIS A 89 -2.12 3.89 -8.27
C HIS A 89 -0.66 4.40 -8.31
N ALA A 90 0.18 3.80 -9.16
CA ALA A 90 1.58 4.20 -9.26
C ALA A 90 1.72 5.59 -9.90
N VAL A 91 1.13 5.80 -11.07
CA VAL A 91 1.20 7.07 -11.81
C VAL A 91 0.62 8.22 -11.00
N SER A 92 -0.57 8.05 -10.43
CA SER A 92 -1.19 9.08 -9.60
C SER A 92 -0.37 9.36 -8.34
N GLY A 93 0.26 8.34 -7.75
CA GLY A 93 1.17 8.49 -6.61
C GLY A 93 2.35 9.39 -6.95
N PHE A 94 3.05 9.13 -8.05
CA PHE A 94 4.21 9.93 -8.47
C PHE A 94 3.84 11.36 -8.86
N ILE A 95 2.76 11.56 -9.62
CA ILE A 95 2.26 12.90 -9.95
C ILE A 95 1.88 13.66 -8.68
N GLY A 96 1.13 13.01 -7.77
CA GLY A 96 0.72 13.59 -6.50
C GLY A 96 1.91 14.03 -5.65
N VAL A 97 2.95 13.20 -5.54
CA VAL A 97 4.18 13.52 -4.80
C VAL A 97 4.89 14.74 -5.38
N ALA A 98 5.01 14.83 -6.71
CA ALA A 98 5.63 15.98 -7.35
C ALA A 98 4.87 17.29 -7.08
N LEU A 99 3.54 17.26 -7.12
CA LEU A 99 2.70 18.41 -6.82
C LEU A 99 2.75 18.81 -5.34
N ILE A 100 2.74 17.84 -4.41
CA ILE A 100 2.92 18.11 -2.98
C ILE A 100 4.32 18.68 -2.69
N ALA A 101 5.35 18.28 -3.45
CA ALA A 101 6.69 18.83 -3.28
C ALA A 101 6.75 20.34 -3.55
N VAL A 102 6.01 20.84 -4.54
CA VAL A 102 5.86 22.29 -4.79
C VAL A 102 5.31 22.99 -3.54
N HIS A 103 4.22 22.47 -2.97
CA HIS A 103 3.56 23.04 -1.79
C HIS A 103 4.45 23.08 -0.55
N VAL A 104 5.25 22.03 -0.34
CA VAL A 104 6.07 21.85 0.86
C VAL A 104 7.44 22.52 0.74
N ALA A 105 7.90 22.88 -0.46
CA ALA A 105 9.22 23.47 -0.69
C ALA A 105 9.56 24.69 0.18
N PRO A 106 8.62 25.61 0.49
CA PRO A 106 8.84 26.72 1.43
C PRO A 106 8.95 26.37 2.92
N VAL A 107 8.52 25.17 3.33
CA VAL A 107 8.31 24.85 4.75
C VAL A 107 9.64 24.56 5.43
N SER A 108 10.03 25.39 6.40
CA SER A 108 11.38 25.36 6.99
C SER A 108 11.50 24.62 8.34
N SER A 109 10.45 24.02 8.93
CA SER A 109 10.57 23.30 10.22
C SER A 109 9.30 22.51 10.63
N ILE A 110 9.39 21.78 11.76
CA ILE A 110 8.37 20.90 12.38
C ILE A 110 6.98 21.55 12.37
N SER A 111 6.23 21.22 11.33
CA SER A 111 4.85 21.66 11.08
C SER A 111 3.91 20.47 11.31
N PRO A 112 2.61 20.69 11.63
CA PRO A 112 1.59 19.64 11.55
C PRO A 112 1.62 18.85 10.24
N ALA A 113 2.15 19.44 9.16
CA ALA A 113 2.36 18.80 7.86
C ALA A 113 3.50 17.74 7.82
N LEU A 114 4.32 17.60 8.88
CA LEU A 114 5.46 16.69 8.87
C LEU A 114 5.02 15.22 8.82
N VAL A 115 3.99 14.86 9.58
CA VAL A 115 3.47 13.48 9.63
C VAL A 115 2.99 12.98 8.25
N PRO A 116 2.12 13.71 7.51
CA PRO A 116 1.72 13.27 6.18
C PRO A 116 2.91 13.25 5.21
N LEU A 117 3.84 14.21 5.30
CA LEU A 117 5.03 14.24 4.44
C LEU A 117 5.94 13.00 4.65
N VAL A 118 6.31 12.71 5.89
CA VAL A 118 7.17 11.55 6.22
C VAL A 118 6.48 10.25 5.83
N SER A 119 5.16 10.15 6.07
CA SER A 119 4.38 8.99 5.68
C SER A 119 4.36 8.82 4.15
N LEU A 120 4.21 9.91 3.40
CA LEU A 120 4.24 9.89 1.93
C LEU A 120 5.60 9.43 1.40
N VAL A 121 6.69 9.99 1.91
CA VAL A 121 8.07 9.59 1.53
C VAL A 121 8.29 8.11 1.81
N PHE A 122 7.89 7.63 3.00
CA PHE A 122 7.98 6.22 3.34
C PHE A 122 7.20 5.35 2.35
N LEU A 123 5.95 5.70 2.03
CA LEU A 123 5.09 4.92 1.14
C LEU A 123 5.67 4.81 -0.27
N VAL A 124 6.19 5.90 -0.82
CA VAL A 124 6.84 5.93 -2.13
C VAL A 124 8.08 5.06 -2.12
N CYS A 125 9.00 5.29 -1.17
CA CYS A 125 10.25 4.54 -1.06
C CYS A 125 10.01 3.05 -0.87
N GLN A 126 9.13 2.68 0.08
CA GLN A 126 8.84 1.29 0.35
C GLN A 126 8.10 0.62 -0.83
N GLY A 127 7.12 1.31 -1.43
CA GLY A 127 6.36 0.84 -2.58
C GLY A 127 7.26 0.57 -3.78
N PHE A 128 8.10 1.54 -4.13
CA PHE A 128 9.11 1.42 -5.19
C PHE A 128 10.10 0.29 -4.89
N TRP A 129 10.70 0.26 -3.69
CA TRP A 129 11.69 -0.73 -3.31
C TRP A 129 11.17 -2.17 -3.44
N VAL A 130 10.00 -2.44 -2.86
CA VAL A 130 9.39 -3.78 -2.89
C VAL A 130 9.06 -4.19 -4.32
N ARG A 131 8.61 -3.28 -5.18
CA ARG A 131 8.22 -3.63 -6.55
C ARG A 131 9.39 -3.72 -7.52
N ALA A 132 10.36 -2.81 -7.45
CA ALA A 132 11.49 -2.79 -8.36
C ALA A 132 12.52 -3.89 -8.04
N PHE A 133 12.71 -4.23 -6.77
CA PHE A 133 13.80 -5.12 -6.34
C PHE A 133 13.33 -6.41 -5.68
N LEU A 134 12.25 -6.40 -4.89
CA LEU A 134 11.85 -7.56 -4.09
C LEU A 134 10.89 -8.51 -4.83
N SER A 135 10.07 -7.99 -5.76
CA SER A 135 9.14 -8.79 -6.57
C SER A 135 9.83 -9.87 -7.40
N ARG A 136 10.99 -9.56 -8.00
CA ARG A 136 11.80 -10.54 -8.74
C ARG A 136 12.34 -11.64 -7.84
N ARG A 137 12.92 -11.29 -6.67
CA ARG A 137 13.43 -12.29 -5.71
C ARG A 137 12.34 -13.27 -5.27
N LEU A 138 11.12 -12.76 -5.07
CA LEU A 138 9.93 -13.57 -4.79
C LEU A 138 9.51 -14.47 -5.95
N SER A 139 9.48 -13.93 -7.18
CA SER A 139 9.19 -14.75 -8.36
C SER A 139 10.23 -15.87 -8.54
N PHE A 140 11.49 -15.64 -8.18
CA PHE A 140 12.53 -16.67 -8.21
C PHE A 140 12.32 -17.75 -7.14
N LEU A 141 11.83 -17.41 -5.94
CA LEU A 141 11.45 -18.38 -4.91
C LEU A 141 10.31 -19.31 -5.36
N PHE A 142 9.36 -18.80 -6.15
CA PHE A 142 8.24 -19.61 -6.65
C PHE A 142 8.51 -20.29 -8.00
N ALA A 143 9.34 -19.70 -8.88
CA ALA A 143 9.48 -20.14 -10.26
C ALA A 143 10.73 -21.01 -10.53
N ARG A 144 11.77 -20.97 -9.70
CA ARG A 144 12.97 -21.79 -9.91
C ARG A 144 13.17 -22.74 -8.74
N SER A 145 12.97 -24.02 -9.06
CA SER A 145 13.51 -25.19 -8.37
C SER A 145 12.61 -25.82 -7.29
N PRO A 146 12.38 -27.14 -7.38
CA PRO A 146 12.02 -27.98 -6.23
C PRO A 146 12.97 -27.78 -5.03
N LYS A 147 14.15 -27.16 -5.20
CA LYS A 147 15.04 -26.73 -4.11
C LYS A 147 14.60 -25.49 -3.33
N SER A 148 13.67 -24.67 -3.82
CA SER A 148 12.93 -23.71 -2.97
C SER A 148 12.00 -24.43 -2.00
N PHE A 149 11.70 -25.69 -2.33
CA PHE A 149 11.13 -26.72 -1.48
C PHE A 149 12.19 -27.77 -1.10
N ALA A 150 13.51 -27.51 -1.19
CA ALA A 150 14.51 -28.42 -0.61
C ALA A 150 14.57 -28.12 0.88
N TYR A 151 13.69 -28.82 1.56
CA TYR A 151 13.54 -28.91 2.99
C TYR A 151 14.80 -29.56 3.60
N THR A 152 15.86 -28.79 3.85
CA THR A 152 17.06 -29.30 4.56
C THR A 152 16.80 -29.65 6.02
N GLY A 153 15.60 -29.33 6.54
CA GLY A 153 15.04 -29.91 7.75
C GLY A 153 13.59 -30.35 7.51
N LYS A 154 13.20 -31.50 8.06
CA LYS A 154 11.80 -31.91 8.15
C LYS A 154 11.03 -30.76 8.81
N LEU A 155 10.05 -30.18 8.10
CA LEU A 155 9.03 -29.38 8.77
C LEU A 155 8.44 -30.30 9.86
N PRO A 156 8.39 -29.88 11.14
CA PRO A 156 7.72 -30.69 12.14
C PRO A 156 6.31 -30.99 11.63
N PRO A 157 5.86 -32.26 11.71
CA PRO A 157 4.59 -32.70 11.11
C PRO A 157 3.43 -32.10 11.90
N ASN A 158 3.14 -30.82 11.69
CA ASN A 158 2.02 -30.14 12.32
C ASN A 158 0.74 -30.30 11.49
N ARG A 159 0.62 -31.44 10.78
CA ARG A 159 -0.51 -31.74 9.89
C ARG A 159 -1.83 -31.72 10.65
N GLU A 160 -1.84 -32.24 11.87
CA GLU A 160 -3.01 -32.22 12.75
C GLU A 160 -3.41 -30.79 13.14
N ALA A 161 -2.44 -29.96 13.56
CA ALA A 161 -2.73 -28.56 13.90
C ALA A 161 -3.18 -27.74 12.68
N ILE A 162 -2.60 -27.99 11.50
CA ILE A 162 -3.02 -27.35 10.25
C ILE A 162 -4.44 -27.78 9.89
N ALA A 163 -4.74 -29.09 9.93
CA ALA A 163 -6.07 -29.62 9.67
C ALA A 163 -7.12 -29.06 10.66
N ALA A 164 -6.77 -28.93 11.94
CA ALA A 164 -7.64 -28.33 12.94
C ALA A 164 -7.94 -26.86 12.63
N VAL A 165 -6.94 -26.08 12.19
CA VAL A 165 -7.16 -24.68 11.79
C VAL A 165 -7.98 -24.57 10.51
N ILE A 166 -7.74 -25.44 9.51
CA ILE A 166 -8.55 -25.49 8.28
C ILE A 166 -10.01 -25.78 8.61
N LYS A 167 -10.29 -26.79 9.43
CA LYS A 167 -11.65 -27.11 9.87
C LYS A 167 -12.35 -25.93 10.54
N GLN A 168 -11.65 -25.23 11.45
CA GLN A 168 -12.19 -24.04 12.10
C GLN A 168 -12.46 -22.89 11.10
N LYS A 169 -11.63 -22.72 10.07
CA LYS A 169 -11.86 -21.74 9.00
C LYS A 169 -13.08 -22.11 8.18
N GLU A 170 -13.24 -23.36 7.77
CA GLU A 170 -14.39 -23.82 6.99
C GLU A 170 -15.71 -23.64 7.75
N GLU A 171 -15.75 -24.00 9.04
CA GLU A 171 -16.91 -23.79 9.91
C GLU A 171 -17.25 -22.30 10.05
N LEU A 172 -16.24 -21.45 10.21
CA LEU A 172 -16.42 -20.00 10.29
C LEU A 172 -16.84 -19.41 8.95
N LEU A 173 -16.33 -19.93 7.83
CA LEU A 173 -16.61 -19.48 6.48
C LEU A 173 -18.07 -19.71 6.10
N LYS A 174 -18.62 -20.88 6.43
CA LYS A 174 -20.07 -21.17 6.28
C LYS A 174 -20.95 -20.11 6.96
N ARG A 175 -20.47 -19.53 8.07
CA ARG A 175 -21.15 -18.46 8.82
C ARG A 175 -20.76 -17.06 8.39
N LEU A 176 -19.80 -16.89 7.49
CA LEU A 176 -19.28 -15.58 7.04
C LEU A 176 -19.72 -15.31 5.60
N ASP A 177 -19.51 -16.26 4.71
CA ASP A 177 -19.89 -16.24 3.29
C ASP A 177 -20.09 -17.70 2.81
N PRO A 178 -21.34 -18.22 2.80
CA PRO A 178 -21.62 -19.60 2.40
C PRO A 178 -21.22 -19.95 0.96
N SER A 179 -21.09 -18.93 0.10
CA SER A 179 -20.74 -19.09 -1.32
C SER A 179 -19.23 -19.15 -1.58
N ALA A 180 -18.42 -18.92 -0.54
CA ALA A 180 -16.98 -18.83 -0.67
C ALA A 180 -16.28 -20.16 -0.42
N SER A 181 -15.20 -20.40 -1.18
CA SER A 181 -14.28 -21.52 -0.96
C SER A 181 -13.11 -21.10 -0.08
N GLU A 182 -12.80 -21.90 0.95
CA GLU A 182 -11.72 -21.66 1.92
C GLU A 182 -10.38 -21.34 1.21
N ALA A 183 -10.01 -22.14 0.21
CA ALA A 183 -8.74 -22.04 -0.50
C ALA A 183 -8.51 -20.69 -1.21
N THR A 184 -9.58 -19.95 -1.51
CA THR A 184 -9.53 -18.68 -2.25
C THR A 184 -10.09 -17.50 -1.47
N PHE A 185 -10.72 -17.76 -0.32
CA PHE A 185 -11.41 -16.74 0.43
C PHE A 185 -10.44 -15.79 1.11
N SER A 186 -10.73 -14.50 0.98
CA SER A 186 -10.12 -13.46 1.80
C SER A 186 -11.20 -12.49 2.28
N PRO A 187 -11.17 -12.06 3.55
CA PRO A 187 -12.12 -11.07 4.06
C PRO A 187 -12.11 -9.77 3.22
N ARG A 188 -13.26 -9.44 2.61
CA ARG A 188 -13.56 -8.18 1.90
C ARG A 188 -14.14 -7.15 2.87
N LEU A 189 -14.15 -5.86 2.50
CA LEU A 189 -14.64 -4.78 3.38
C LEU A 189 -16.07 -5.04 3.87
N ARG A 190 -16.95 -5.57 3.00
CA ARG A 190 -18.31 -5.97 3.38
C ARG A 190 -18.37 -6.91 4.58
N HIS A 191 -17.41 -7.83 4.72
CA HIS A 191 -17.36 -8.77 5.84
C HIS A 191 -16.93 -8.09 7.13
N TRP A 192 -15.99 -7.14 7.03
CA TRP A 192 -15.54 -6.32 8.16
C TRP A 192 -16.65 -5.40 8.68
N VAL A 193 -17.44 -4.80 7.79
CA VAL A 193 -18.55 -3.92 8.16
C VAL A 193 -19.74 -4.73 8.72
N ARG A 194 -20.16 -5.80 8.03
CA ARG A 194 -21.36 -6.55 8.44
C ARG A 194 -21.12 -7.52 9.59
N ARG A 195 -19.92 -8.11 9.68
CA ARG A 195 -19.58 -9.20 10.62
C ARG A 195 -18.14 -9.06 11.15
N PRO A 196 -17.79 -7.93 11.81
CA PRO A 196 -16.41 -7.59 12.16
C PRO A 196 -15.70 -8.67 12.98
N PHE A 197 -16.33 -9.18 14.03
CA PHE A 197 -15.72 -10.19 14.91
C PHE A 197 -15.45 -11.52 14.19
N LYS A 198 -16.33 -11.94 13.28
CA LYS A 198 -16.14 -13.17 12.50
C LYS A 198 -15.04 -12.99 11.45
N ALA A 199 -14.98 -11.82 10.80
CA ALA A 199 -13.90 -11.48 9.87
C ALA A 199 -12.53 -11.44 10.58
N LEU A 200 -12.47 -10.84 11.78
CA LEU A 200 -11.28 -10.84 12.64
C LEU A 200 -10.84 -12.26 13.01
N ARG A 201 -11.76 -13.10 13.47
CA ARG A 201 -11.47 -14.48 13.85
C ARG A 201 -10.97 -15.30 12.66
N TYR A 202 -11.54 -15.09 11.47
CA TYR A 202 -11.07 -15.74 10.25
C TYR A 202 -9.65 -15.29 9.89
N ASP A 203 -9.36 -13.99 9.94
CA ASP A 203 -8.02 -13.46 9.66
C ASP A 203 -6.99 -13.97 10.68
N TYR A 204 -7.36 -14.08 11.96
CA TYR A 204 -6.53 -14.70 12.99
C TYR A 204 -6.21 -16.18 12.66
N LEU A 205 -7.21 -16.98 12.28
CA LEU A 205 -7.00 -18.38 11.91
C LEU A 205 -6.13 -18.52 10.65
N ALA A 206 -6.35 -17.70 9.64
CA ALA A 206 -5.51 -17.66 8.43
C ALA A 206 -4.05 -17.27 8.75
N ARG A 207 -3.83 -16.34 9.70
CA ARG A 207 -2.48 -16.03 10.21
C ARG A 207 -1.86 -17.18 10.98
N LYS A 208 -2.66 -17.90 11.79
CA LYS A 208 -2.22 -19.06 12.57
C LYS A 208 -1.77 -20.20 11.65
N GLU A 209 -2.58 -20.54 10.65
CA GLU A 209 -2.19 -21.48 9.59
C GLU A 209 -0.91 -21.02 8.88
N GLY A 210 -0.83 -19.76 8.44
CA GLY A 210 0.36 -19.25 7.76
C GLY A 210 1.65 -19.34 8.60
N ARG A 211 1.55 -19.30 9.94
CA ARG A 211 2.66 -19.56 10.86
C ARG A 211 3.00 -21.06 10.92
N LEU A 212 1.99 -21.93 11.03
CA LEU A 212 2.16 -23.39 11.07
C LEU A 212 2.76 -23.95 9.78
N VAL A 213 2.38 -23.40 8.62
CA VAL A 213 2.95 -23.74 7.31
C VAL A 213 4.40 -23.23 7.17
N GLY A 214 4.80 -22.23 7.97
CA GLY A 214 6.17 -21.70 7.98
C GLY A 214 6.54 -20.85 6.76
N ALA A 215 5.63 -20.65 5.80
CA ALA A 215 5.88 -19.90 4.57
C ALA A 215 6.32 -18.45 4.81
N ARG A 216 5.79 -17.79 5.85
CA ARG A 216 6.15 -16.40 6.20
C ARG A 216 7.49 -16.28 6.90
N GLY A 217 7.82 -17.18 7.82
CA GLY A 217 9.09 -17.14 8.57
C GLY A 217 10.31 -17.31 7.66
N ARG A 218 10.13 -18.00 6.53
CA ARG A 218 11.20 -18.29 5.55
C ARG A 218 11.38 -17.22 4.47
N ALA A 219 10.43 -16.30 4.33
CA ALA A 219 10.48 -15.19 3.37
C ALA A 219 11.26 -13.96 3.91
N GLY A 220 11.69 -13.99 5.18
CA GLY A 220 12.32 -12.88 5.88
C GLY A 220 11.31 -11.89 6.48
N LEU A 221 11.66 -11.31 7.64
CA LEU A 221 10.78 -10.41 8.40
C LEU A 221 10.30 -9.23 7.55
N VAL A 222 11.21 -8.58 6.84
CA VAL A 222 10.93 -7.43 5.96
C VAL A 222 9.78 -7.73 5.00
N LEU A 223 9.84 -8.86 4.30
CA LEU A 223 8.84 -9.18 3.28
C LEU A 223 7.52 -9.66 3.88
N SER A 224 7.58 -10.39 4.99
CA SER A 224 6.38 -10.89 5.66
C SER A 224 5.48 -9.77 6.22
N TYR A 225 6.09 -8.63 6.59
CA TYR A 225 5.39 -7.47 7.17
C TYR A 225 5.29 -6.27 6.23
N ALA A 226 6.07 -6.18 5.14
CA ALA A 226 6.09 -5.02 4.23
C ALA A 226 4.69 -4.54 3.82
N ARG A 227 3.79 -5.46 3.44
CA ARG A 227 2.42 -5.11 3.07
C ARG A 227 1.62 -4.54 4.25
N GLN A 228 1.78 -5.10 5.45
CA GLN A 228 1.04 -4.64 6.63
C GLN A 228 1.52 -3.26 7.04
N VAL A 229 2.84 -3.05 7.04
CA VAL A 229 3.46 -1.75 7.29
C VAL A 229 3.01 -0.73 6.24
N HIS A 230 2.98 -1.07 4.95
CA HIS A 230 2.48 -0.18 3.90
C HIS A 230 1.04 0.28 4.18
N ILE A 231 0.14 -0.66 4.50
CA ILE A 231 -1.27 -0.36 4.75
C ILE A 231 -1.42 0.49 6.01
N LEU A 232 -0.66 0.18 7.07
CA LEU A 232 -0.67 0.94 8.31
C LEU A 232 -0.22 2.38 8.08
N VAL A 233 0.93 2.58 7.43
CA VAL A 233 1.45 3.92 7.13
C VAL A 233 0.55 4.66 6.15
N ALA A 234 -0.10 3.99 5.20
CA ALA A 234 -1.11 4.60 4.34
C ALA A 234 -2.31 5.09 5.16
N GLY A 235 -2.75 4.34 6.17
CA GLY A 235 -3.78 4.80 7.11
C GLY A 235 -3.36 6.06 7.87
N ILE A 236 -2.13 6.07 8.41
CA ILE A 236 -1.56 7.24 9.10
C ILE A 236 -1.48 8.45 8.14
N PHE A 237 -1.01 8.24 6.91
CA PHE A 237 -0.95 9.27 5.88
C PHE A 237 -2.31 9.92 5.65
N TYR A 238 -3.37 9.13 5.39
CA TYR A 238 -4.69 9.68 5.12
C TYR A 238 -5.33 10.38 6.32
N LEU A 239 -5.17 9.82 7.53
CA LEU A 239 -5.69 10.45 8.74
C LEU A 239 -4.97 11.77 9.04
N SER A 240 -3.65 11.80 8.90
CA SER A 240 -2.86 13.02 9.13
C SER A 240 -3.06 14.07 8.04
N LEU A 241 -3.27 13.65 6.79
CA LEU A 241 -3.64 14.55 5.69
C LEU A 241 -5.02 15.18 5.92
N LEU A 242 -6.01 14.40 6.35
CA LEU A 242 -7.33 14.92 6.72
C LEU A 242 -7.22 15.93 7.87
N ALA A 243 -6.47 15.58 8.93
CA ALA A 243 -6.24 16.47 10.05
C ALA A 243 -5.55 17.77 9.61
N HIS A 244 -4.54 17.67 8.73
CA HIS A 244 -3.86 18.84 8.16
C HIS A 244 -4.83 19.74 7.39
N VAL A 245 -5.66 19.20 6.50
CA VAL A 245 -6.68 19.97 5.75
C VAL A 245 -7.68 20.64 6.70
N VAL A 246 -8.17 19.91 7.71
CA VAL A 246 -9.11 20.47 8.70
C VAL A 246 -8.47 21.62 9.48
N VAL A 247 -7.23 21.45 9.93
CA VAL A 247 -6.50 22.50 10.66
C VAL A 247 -6.28 23.72 9.76
N MET A 248 -5.83 23.54 8.52
CA MET A 248 -5.56 24.66 7.62
C MET A 248 -6.82 25.41 7.18
N LEU A 249 -7.97 24.72 7.02
CA LEU A 249 -9.21 25.34 6.57
C LEU A 249 -10.08 25.94 7.69
N PHE A 250 -10.09 25.32 8.88
CA PHE A 250 -10.99 25.73 9.97
C PHE A 250 -10.27 26.40 11.15
N PHE A 251 -9.01 26.05 11.38
CA PHE A 251 -8.20 26.55 12.48
C PHE A 251 -7.04 27.42 11.95
N ALA A 252 -7.33 28.24 10.93
CA ALA A 252 -6.31 29.01 10.25
C ALA A 252 -5.57 29.99 11.18
N GLY A 253 -6.27 30.56 12.17
CA GLY A 253 -5.66 31.42 13.19
C GLY A 253 -4.63 30.69 14.06
N TYR A 254 -4.96 29.47 14.51
CA TYR A 254 -4.00 28.61 15.21
C TYR A 254 -2.82 28.22 14.30
N ALA A 255 -3.10 27.83 13.06
CA ALA A 255 -2.07 27.42 12.10
C ALA A 255 -1.11 28.55 11.71
N ALA A 256 -1.60 29.79 11.69
CA ALA A 256 -0.80 30.98 11.43
C ALA A 256 0.13 31.37 12.59
N LYS A 257 -0.01 30.74 13.77
CA LYS A 257 0.82 30.98 14.96
C LYS A 257 0.92 32.46 15.35
N GLY A 258 -0.20 33.19 15.27
CA GLY A 258 -0.25 34.64 15.54
C GLY A 258 0.11 35.53 14.35
N GLY A 259 0.49 34.96 13.20
CA GLY A 259 0.60 35.68 11.93
C GLY A 259 -0.73 35.81 11.18
N GLU A 260 -0.70 36.49 10.04
CA GLU A 260 -1.83 36.56 9.12
C GLU A 260 -2.07 35.21 8.41
N ALA A 261 -3.31 34.75 8.40
CA ALA A 261 -3.72 33.59 7.62
C ALA A 261 -3.88 33.96 6.14
N TYR A 262 -2.77 33.91 5.39
CA TYR A 262 -2.66 34.39 4.01
C TYR A 262 -3.15 33.42 2.92
N TRP A 263 -3.65 32.23 3.30
CA TRP A 263 -4.18 31.23 2.37
C TRP A 263 -5.70 31.20 2.40
N TRP A 264 -6.32 30.61 1.37
CA TRP A 264 -7.77 30.43 1.37
C TRP A 264 -8.20 29.43 2.45
N HIS A 265 -9.14 29.85 3.30
CA HIS A 265 -9.68 29.10 4.44
C HIS A 265 -11.15 29.46 4.68
N PHE A 266 -11.88 28.67 5.47
CA PHE A 266 -13.29 28.93 5.79
C PHE A 266 -13.45 29.73 7.08
N THR A 267 -12.72 29.36 8.13
CA THR A 267 -12.79 30.00 9.44
C THR A 267 -11.40 30.19 10.04
N SER A 268 -11.22 31.27 10.79
CA SER A 268 -9.96 31.64 11.43
C SER A 268 -9.93 31.29 12.92
N TRP A 269 -10.51 30.15 13.31
CA TRP A 269 -10.54 29.76 14.72
C TRP A 269 -9.13 29.63 15.32
N GLY A 270 -9.02 29.99 16.60
CA GLY A 270 -7.76 29.96 17.33
C GLY A 270 -6.85 31.18 17.11
N ALA A 271 -7.30 32.20 16.40
CA ALA A 271 -6.70 33.54 16.48
C ALA A 271 -7.03 34.12 17.86
N ARG A 272 -6.00 34.33 18.69
CA ARG A 272 -6.07 35.12 19.92
C ARG A 272 -5.17 36.33 19.77
#